data_AF-A0A8J6VVE4-F1
#
_entry.id   AF-A0A8J6VVE4-F1
#
_cell.length_a   1.000
_cell.length_b   1.000
_cell.length_c   1.000
_cell.angle_alpha   90.00
_cell.angle_beta   90.00
_cell.angle_gamma   90.00
#
_symmetry.space_group_name_H-M   'P 1'
#
loop_
_entity.id
_entity.type
_entity.pdbx_description
1 polymer ?
#
loop_
_entity_poly.entity_id
_entity_poly.type
_entity_poly.pdbx_seq_one_letter_code
_entity_poly.pdbx_strand_id
1 'polypeptide(L)'
;MPMNRKLYPKNWDAIALAIKTEVNWTCENCGRPCRRPGEDDGDLRDRIELEHEQWAGDLDELEDDEEFGCMVLVPKLTRFTLTTAHLDHQPENCDRSNLRASCSVCHCRYDLKAMATK
;
A
#
# COMPACT_ATOMS: atom_id res chain seq x y z
N MET A 1 -1.48 5.97 13.12
CA MET A 1 -2.71 6.03 13.95
C MET A 1 -3.50 4.75 13.74
N PRO A 2 -3.91 4.01 14.78
CA PRO A 2 -4.73 2.82 14.60
C PRO A 2 -6.12 3.20 14.06
N MET A 3 -6.62 2.42 13.10
CA MET A 3 -7.90 2.66 12.42
C MET A 3 -9.08 2.42 13.37
N ASN A 4 -9.88 3.44 13.65
CA ASN A 4 -11.13 3.27 14.41
C ASN A 4 -12.25 2.80 13.50
N ARG A 5 -12.45 1.48 13.39
CA ARG A 5 -13.46 0.86 12.52
C ARG A 5 -14.90 1.34 12.77
N LYS A 6 -15.21 1.93 13.92
CA LYS A 6 -16.56 2.43 14.24
C LYS A 6 -16.95 3.67 13.43
N LEU A 7 -15.97 4.43 12.94
CA LEU A 7 -16.19 5.63 12.11
C LEU A 7 -16.48 5.29 10.65
N TYR A 8 -16.25 4.04 10.25
CA TYR A 8 -16.44 3.59 8.88
C TYR A 8 -17.84 2.99 8.71
N PRO A 9 -18.44 3.09 7.52
CA PRO A 9 -19.70 2.41 7.24
C PRO A 9 -19.52 0.88 7.27
N LYS A 10 -20.59 0.15 7.55
CA LYS A 10 -20.57 -1.34 7.68
C LYS A 10 -20.06 -2.06 6.43
N ASN A 11 -20.24 -1.45 5.25
CA ASN A 11 -19.81 -1.99 3.95
C ASN A 11 -18.42 -1.49 3.52
N TRP A 12 -17.62 -0.89 4.42
CA TRP A 12 -16.28 -0.38 4.11
C TRP A 12 -15.40 -1.40 3.37
N ASP A 13 -15.39 -2.66 3.81
CA ASP A 13 -14.54 -3.69 3.19
C ASP A 13 -14.93 -3.92 1.72
N ALA A 14 -16.23 -3.82 1.39
CA ALA A 14 -16.72 -3.91 0.01
C ALA A 14 -16.35 -2.66 -0.81
N ILE A 15 -16.46 -1.46 -0.23
CA ILE A 15 -16.06 -0.20 -0.87
C ILE A 15 -14.56 -0.22 -1.19
N ALA A 16 -13.73 -0.58 -0.21
CA ALA A 16 -12.29 -0.64 -0.37
C ALA A 16 -11.88 -1.69 -1.41
N LEU A 17 -12.52 -2.87 -1.41
CA LEU A 17 -12.29 -3.89 -2.43
C LEU A 17 -12.67 -3.40 -3.83
N ALA A 18 -13.83 -2.75 -3.98
CA ALA A 18 -14.30 -2.24 -5.26
C ALA A 18 -13.30 -1.23 -5.85
N ILE A 19 -12.84 -0.27 -5.04
CA ILE A 19 -11.87 0.75 -5.47
C ILE A 19 -10.54 0.12 -5.88
N LYS A 20 -10.01 -0.83 -5.09
CA LYS A 20 -8.75 -1.52 -5.42
C LYS A 20 -8.86 -2.34 -6.71
N THR A 21 -10.01 -2.95 -6.93
CA THR A 21 -10.30 -3.75 -8.12
C THR A 21 -10.46 -2.86 -9.36
N GLU A 22 -11.14 -1.72 -9.23
CA GLU A 22 -11.33 -0.72 -10.29
C GLU A 22 -9.98 -0.27 -10.89
N VAL A 23 -8.97 -0.08 -10.05
CA VAL A 23 -7.63 0.37 -10.46
C VAL A 23 -6.67 -0.78 -10.75
N ASN A 24 -7.18 -1.99 -10.94
CA ASN A 24 -6.40 -3.21 -11.19
C ASN A 24 -5.24 -3.38 -10.19
N TRP A 25 -5.52 -3.14 -8.91
CA TRP A 25 -4.55 -3.24 -7.83
C TRP A 25 -3.27 -2.40 -8.02
N THR A 26 -3.39 -1.29 -8.76
CA THR A 26 -2.29 -0.36 -9.02
C THR A 26 -2.49 0.93 -8.25
N CYS A 27 -1.43 1.43 -7.63
CA CYS A 27 -1.46 2.69 -6.89
C CYS A 27 -1.80 3.87 -7.80
N GLU A 28 -2.90 4.58 -7.53
CA GLU A 28 -3.32 5.76 -8.31
C GLU A 28 -2.35 6.95 -8.15
N ASN A 29 -1.50 6.95 -7.13
CA ASN A 29 -0.56 8.05 -6.88
C ASN A 29 0.80 7.89 -7.57
N CYS A 30 1.34 6.68 -7.64
CA CYS A 30 2.68 6.44 -8.19
C CYS A 30 2.74 5.38 -9.29
N GLY A 31 1.66 4.62 -9.54
CA GLY A 31 1.64 3.55 -10.53
C GLY A 31 2.24 2.21 -10.04
N ARG A 32 2.57 2.07 -8.75
CA ARG A 32 3.11 0.80 -8.22
C ARG A 32 2.06 -0.32 -8.28
N PRO A 33 2.36 -1.45 -8.93
CA PRO A 33 1.43 -2.57 -9.06
C PRO A 33 1.50 -3.41 -7.79
N CYS A 34 0.50 -3.26 -6.93
CA CYS A 34 0.47 -3.86 -5.61
C CYS A 34 -0.05 -5.31 -5.64
N ARG A 35 0.01 -6.00 -4.50
CA ARG A 35 -0.42 -7.39 -4.35
C ARG A 35 -1.91 -7.57 -4.60
N ARG A 36 -2.28 -8.55 -5.42
CA ARG A 36 -3.69 -8.91 -5.73
C ARG A 36 -4.26 -9.93 -4.73
N PRO A 37 -5.60 -10.09 -4.63
CA PRO A 37 -6.20 -11.11 -3.78
C PRO A 37 -5.82 -12.51 -4.27
N GLY A 38 -5.33 -13.34 -3.35
CA GLY A 38 -4.90 -14.72 -3.66
C GLY A 38 -3.50 -14.83 -4.26
N GLU A 39 -2.81 -13.72 -4.52
CA GLU A 39 -1.41 -13.71 -4.93
C GLU A 39 -0.52 -13.90 -3.69
N ASP A 40 0.38 -14.89 -3.73
CA ASP A 40 1.34 -15.10 -2.67
C ASP A 40 2.60 -14.21 -2.81
N ASP A 41 3.53 -14.34 -1.86
CA ASP A 41 4.74 -13.53 -1.83
C ASP A 41 5.66 -13.81 -3.04
N GLY A 42 5.71 -15.05 -3.52
CA GLY A 42 6.49 -15.48 -4.68
C GLY A 42 5.86 -14.99 -5.97
N ASP A 43 4.55 -15.19 -6.14
CA ASP A 43 3.81 -14.72 -7.32
C ASP A 43 3.93 -13.20 -7.50
N LEU A 44 3.81 -12.44 -6.41
CA LEU A 44 4.02 -10.99 -6.43
C LEU A 44 5.45 -10.69 -6.90
N ARG A 45 6.44 -11.34 -6.30
CA ARG A 45 7.85 -11.09 -6.59
C ARG A 45 8.16 -11.33 -8.06
N ASP A 46 7.79 -12.49 -8.58
CA ASP A 46 7.99 -12.87 -9.97
C ASP A 46 7.34 -11.86 -10.91
N ARG A 47 6.09 -11.45 -10.64
CA ARG A 47 5.41 -10.45 -11.46
C ARG A 47 6.11 -9.09 -11.43
N ILE A 48 6.60 -8.64 -10.27
CA ILE A 48 7.32 -7.36 -10.19
C ILE A 48 8.65 -7.45 -10.94
N GLU A 49 9.43 -8.50 -10.74
CA GLU A 49 10.74 -8.66 -11.36
C GLU A 49 10.64 -8.84 -12.89
N LEU A 50 9.63 -9.57 -13.38
CA LEU A 50 9.48 -9.90 -14.80
C LEU A 50 8.70 -8.84 -15.60
N GLU A 51 7.65 -8.24 -15.02
CA GLU A 51 6.73 -7.36 -15.76
C GLU A 51 6.87 -5.88 -15.35
N HIS A 52 7.49 -5.60 -14.20
CA HIS A 52 7.52 -4.26 -13.61
C HIS A 52 8.90 -3.91 -13.04
N GLU A 53 9.95 -4.12 -13.84
CA GLU A 53 11.37 -3.94 -13.46
C GLU A 53 11.66 -2.62 -12.73
N GLN A 54 10.95 -1.55 -13.09
CA GLN A 54 11.06 -0.21 -12.48
C GLN A 54 10.75 -0.19 -10.97
N TRP A 55 10.09 -1.22 -10.45
CA TRP A 55 9.76 -1.39 -9.03
C TRP A 55 10.54 -2.54 -8.38
N ALA A 56 11.36 -3.29 -9.11
CA ALA A 56 12.09 -4.43 -8.56
C ALA A 56 13.03 -4.02 -7.41
N GLY A 57 13.65 -2.84 -7.50
CA GLY A 57 14.49 -2.28 -6.43
C GLY A 57 13.75 -1.97 -5.13
N ASP A 58 12.42 -1.96 -5.12
CA ASP A 58 11.63 -1.76 -3.90
C ASP A 58 11.28 -3.07 -3.18
N LEU A 59 11.53 -4.24 -3.80
CA LEU A 59 11.18 -5.55 -3.25
C LEU A 59 12.01 -5.92 -2.02
N ASP A 60 13.26 -5.46 -1.95
CA ASP A 60 14.19 -5.77 -0.88
C ASP A 60 14.91 -4.51 -0.38
N GLU A 61 15.52 -4.61 0.80
CA GLU A 61 16.40 -3.60 1.36
C GLU A 61 17.61 -4.31 1.96
N LEU A 62 18.80 -3.71 1.81
CA LEU A 62 20.00 -4.18 2.50
C LEU A 62 19.93 -3.72 3.94
N GLU A 63 19.89 -4.68 4.86
CA GLU A 63 19.92 -4.42 6.30
C GLU A 63 21.13 -5.10 6.93
N ASP A 64 21.65 -4.47 7.98
CA ASP A 64 22.72 -5.04 8.81
C ASP A 64 22.12 -6.12 9.71
N ASP A 65 22.58 -7.34 9.55
CA ASP A 65 22.27 -8.42 10.46
C ASP A 65 23.30 -8.40 11.60
N GLU A 66 22.96 -7.70 12.69
CA GLU A 66 23.81 -7.58 13.88
C GLU A 66 24.16 -8.94 14.51
N GLU A 67 23.35 -9.98 14.29
CA GLU A 67 23.58 -11.32 14.82
C GLU A 67 24.70 -12.04 14.04
N PHE A 68 24.74 -11.86 12.72
CA PHE A 68 25.71 -12.53 11.84
C PHE A 68 26.84 -11.61 11.34
N GLY A 69 26.77 -10.30 11.64
CA GLY A 69 27.74 -9.30 11.22
C GLY A 69 27.83 -9.13 9.71
N CYS A 70 26.74 -9.36 8.98
CA CYS A 70 26.70 -9.31 7.52
C CYS A 70 25.49 -8.54 6.99
N MET A 71 25.63 -7.98 5.78
CA MET A 71 24.51 -7.33 5.09
C MET A 71 23.63 -8.39 4.45
N VAL A 72 22.34 -8.37 4.76
CA VAL A 72 21.34 -9.30 4.22
C VAL A 72 20.27 -8.54 3.43
N LEU A 73 19.72 -9.20 2.40
CA LEU A 73 18.57 -8.69 1.68
C LEU A 73 17.29 -9.08 2.42
N VAL A 74 16.58 -8.08 2.95
CA VAL A 74 15.31 -8.27 3.66
C VAL A 74 14.15 -7.89 2.74
N PRO A 75 13.19 -8.80 2.50
CA PRO A 75 12.01 -8.50 1.69
C PRO A 75 11.15 -7.39 2.30
N LYS A 76 10.78 -6.41 1.50
CA LYS A 76 9.94 -5.25 1.85
C LYS A 76 8.59 -5.28 1.13
N LEU A 77 7.98 -6.46 1.07
CA LEU A 77 6.72 -6.68 0.34
C LEU A 77 5.55 -5.81 0.83
N THR A 78 5.57 -5.35 2.08
CA THR A 78 4.58 -4.40 2.62
C THR A 78 4.52 -3.10 1.81
N ARG A 79 5.60 -2.70 1.12
CA ARG A 79 5.62 -1.54 0.19
C ARG A 79 4.66 -1.70 -1.00
N PHE A 80 4.25 -2.94 -1.28
CA PHE A 80 3.32 -3.35 -2.33
C PHE A 80 1.93 -3.72 -1.76
N THR A 81 1.61 -3.33 -0.54
CA THR A 81 0.24 -3.43 -0.01
C THR A 81 -0.59 -2.25 -0.50
N LEU A 82 -1.69 -2.52 -1.21
CA LEU A 82 -2.64 -1.49 -1.64
C LEU A 82 -3.66 -1.20 -0.54
N THR A 83 -3.81 0.07 -0.24
CA THR A 83 -4.73 0.60 0.77
C THR A 83 -5.65 1.64 0.13
N THR A 84 -6.72 2.01 0.84
CA THR A 84 -7.64 3.06 0.39
C THR A 84 -7.52 4.24 1.35
N ALA A 85 -7.04 5.38 0.85
CA ALA A 85 -6.83 6.61 1.59
C ALA A 85 -8.03 7.55 1.44
N HIS A 86 -8.37 8.28 2.51
CA HIS A 86 -9.34 9.38 2.48
C HIS A 86 -8.57 10.68 2.27
N LEU A 87 -8.91 11.45 1.22
CA LEU A 87 -8.21 12.69 0.87
C LEU A 87 -8.50 13.83 1.86
N ASP A 88 -9.60 13.77 2.59
CA ASP A 88 -9.94 14.71 3.65
C ASP A 88 -9.61 14.20 5.07
N HIS A 89 -9.07 12.99 5.19
CA HIS A 89 -8.84 12.28 6.46
C HIS A 89 -10.10 12.11 7.32
N GLN A 90 -11.30 12.09 6.72
CA GLN A 90 -12.57 11.80 7.39
C GLN A 90 -13.06 10.39 7.01
N PRO A 91 -12.99 9.42 7.93
CA PRO A 91 -13.39 8.02 7.65
C PRO A 91 -14.84 7.82 7.21
N GLU A 92 -15.70 8.79 7.52
CA GLU A 92 -17.14 8.77 7.22
C GLU A 92 -17.41 9.16 5.76
N ASN A 93 -16.52 9.92 5.14
CA ASN A 93 -16.66 10.43 3.78
C ASN A 93 -16.14 9.41 2.76
N CYS A 94 -16.95 8.39 2.48
CA CYS A 94 -16.61 7.32 1.54
C CYS A 94 -16.98 7.59 0.08
N ASP A 95 -17.16 8.86 -0.33
CA ASP A 95 -17.38 9.19 -1.74
C ASP A 95 -16.15 8.82 -2.58
N ARG A 96 -16.36 8.25 -3.77
CA ARG A 96 -15.25 7.82 -4.66
C ARG A 96 -14.28 8.97 -4.98
N SER A 97 -14.77 10.21 -5.06
CA SER A 97 -13.92 11.39 -5.29
C SER A 97 -13.02 11.73 -4.10
N ASN A 98 -13.39 11.31 -2.89
CA ASN A 98 -12.60 11.46 -1.67
C ASN A 98 -11.71 10.24 -1.38
N LEU A 99 -11.88 9.14 -2.11
CA LEU A 99 -11.12 7.91 -1.89
C LEU A 99 -10.07 7.71 -2.97
N ARG A 100 -8.87 7.26 -2.56
CA ARG A 100 -7.78 6.92 -3.46
C ARG A 100 -7.14 5.59 -3.09
N ALA A 101 -6.98 4.70 -4.06
CA ALA A 101 -6.14 3.52 -3.93
C ALA A 101 -4.65 3.92 -3.93
N SER A 102 -3.99 3.74 -2.78
CA SER A 102 -2.59 4.12 -2.59
C SER A 102 -1.78 2.97 -2.02
N CYS A 103 -0.57 2.75 -2.54
CA CYS A 103 0.38 1.84 -1.89
C CYS A 103 0.71 2.35 -0.48
N SER A 104 1.09 1.44 0.42
CA SER A 104 1.43 1.76 1.81
C SER A 104 2.42 2.93 1.92
N VAL A 105 3.42 3.01 1.03
CA VAL A 105 4.40 4.11 1.00
C VAL A 105 3.74 5.46 0.68
N CYS A 106 2.91 5.52 -0.37
CA CYS A 106 2.22 6.75 -0.75
C CYS A 106 1.20 7.18 0.31
N HIS A 107 0.46 6.23 0.87
CA HIS A 107 -0.51 6.50 1.91
C HIS A 107 0.17 7.03 3.18
N CYS A 108 1.20 6.36 3.69
CA CYS A 108 1.95 6.83 4.85
C CYS A 108 2.55 8.23 4.64
N ARG A 109 3.12 8.50 3.45
CA ARG A 109 3.62 9.85 3.12
C ARG A 109 2.52 10.91 3.11
N TYR A 110 1.31 10.55 2.69
CA TYR A 110 0.17 11.45 2.70
C TYR A 110 -0.28 11.77 4.13
N ASP A 111 -0.47 10.74 4.95
CA ASP A 111 -0.88 10.88 6.35
C ASP A 111 0.14 11.67 7.18
N LEU A 112 1.44 11.42 6.96
CA LEU A 112 2.52 12.16 7.63
C LEU A 112 2.45 13.67 7.34
N LYS A 113 2.12 14.07 6.10
CA LYS A 113 1.98 15.49 5.75
C LYS A 113 0.83 16.15 6.51
N ALA A 114 -0.29 15.45 6.69
CA ALA A 114 -1.44 15.94 7.45
C ALA A 114 -1.13 16.11 8.95
N MET A 115 -0.20 15.33 9.50
CA MET A 115 0.26 15.47 10.88
C MET A 115 1.24 16.64 11.07
N ALA A 116 2.10 16.90 10.08
CA ALA A 116 3.08 18.00 10.15
C ALA A 116 2.43 19.40 10.10
N THR A 117 1.19 19.51 9.65
CA THR A 117 0.43 20.76 9.54
C THR A 117 -0.44 21.09 10.77
N LYS A 118 -0.36 20.29 11.84
CA LYS A 118 -1.09 20.51 13.11
C LYS A 118 -0.12 20.95 14.21
#